data_AF-A0A9W9ZGJ9-F1
#
_entry.id   AF-A0A9W9ZGJ9-F1
#
_cell.length_a   1.000
_cell.length_b   1.000
_cell.length_c   1.000
_cell.angle_alpha   90.00
_cell.angle_beta   90.00
_cell.angle_gamma   90.00
#
_symmetry.space_group_name_H-M   'P 1'
#
loop_
_entity.id
_entity.type
_entity.pdbx_description
1 polymer ?
#
loop_
_entity_poly.entity_id
_entity_poly.type
_entity_poly.pdbx_seq_one_letter_code
_entity_poly.pdbx_strand_id
1 'polypeptide(L)' 'SAPECVLNQVQDVGYFTHFIPECNENGDYKPVQCDYRYGYCWCSDENGNPIPGTTVRGQADCKAPSK' A
#
# COMPACT_ATOMS: atom_id res chain seq x y z
N SER A 1 8.97 -8.63 -10.52
CA SER A 1 8.84 -7.47 -9.62
C SER A 1 8.74 -6.25 -10.51
N ALA A 2 7.63 -5.58 -10.80
CA ALA A 2 6.30 -5.51 -10.18
C ALA A 2 5.18 -5.49 -11.26
N PRO A 3 4.46 -6.60 -11.43
CA PRO A 3 3.10 -6.59 -11.98
C PRO A 3 2.03 -6.81 -10.90
N GLU A 4 2.39 -7.21 -9.68
CA GLU A 4 1.41 -7.64 -8.65
C GLU A 4 0.60 -6.48 -8.04
N CYS A 5 1.19 -5.30 -7.83
CA CYS A 5 0.48 -4.17 -7.23
C CYS A 5 -0.75 -3.78 -8.08
N VAL A 6 -0.55 -3.59 -9.39
CA VAL A 6 -1.62 -3.24 -10.33
C VAL A 6 -2.60 -4.38 -10.57
N LEU A 7 -2.16 -5.66 -10.53
CA LEU A 7 -3.07 -6.81 -10.64
C LEU A 7 -4.04 -6.91 -9.45
N ASN A 8 -3.56 -6.59 -8.24
CA ASN A 8 -4.40 -6.57 -7.04
C ASN A 8 -5.42 -5.40 -7.02
N GLN A 9 -5.28 -4.39 -7.89
CA GLN A 9 -6.27 -3.32 -8.03
C GLN A 9 -7.47 -3.70 -8.93
N VAL A 10 -7.32 -4.67 -9.84
CA VAL A 10 -8.33 -4.96 -10.89
C VAL A 10 -9.34 -6.05 -10.54
N GLN A 11 -9.26 -6.65 -9.34
CA GLN A 11 -10.16 -7.74 -8.93
C GLN A 11 -11.35 -7.30 -8.06
N ASP A 12 -11.41 -6.05 -7.59
CA ASP A 12 -12.45 -5.61 -6.65
C ASP A 12 -13.57 -4.76 -7.28
N VAL A 13 -14.23 -5.32 -8.30
CA VAL A 13 -15.51 -4.76 -8.79
C VAL A 13 -16.70 -5.14 -7.90
N GLY A 14 -16.50 -5.40 -6.59
CA GLY A 14 -17.65 -5.61 -5.68
C GLY A 14 -17.43 -6.22 -4.31
N TYR A 15 -16.22 -6.37 -3.76
CA TYR A 15 -16.04 -7.00 -2.45
C TYR A 15 -15.03 -6.25 -1.55
N PHE A 16 -15.53 -5.20 -0.89
CA PHE A 16 -14.92 -4.35 0.17
C PHE A 16 -14.20 -5.07 1.33
N THR A 17 -14.01 -6.38 1.27
CA THR A 17 -13.36 -7.19 2.29
C THR A 17 -11.86 -7.32 2.11
N HIS A 18 -11.31 -6.99 0.93
CA HIS A 18 -9.87 -7.09 0.66
C HIS A 18 -9.19 -5.71 0.69
N PHE A 19 -7.98 -5.68 1.23
CA PHE A 19 -7.08 -4.54 1.13
C PHE A 19 -6.68 -4.33 -0.34
N ILE A 20 -6.85 -3.10 -0.85
CA ILE A 20 -6.41 -2.71 -2.19
C ILE A 20 -5.12 -1.91 -2.04
N PRO A 21 -3.99 -2.38 -2.58
CA PRO A 21 -2.74 -1.63 -2.51
C PRO A 21 -2.77 -0.40 -3.43
N GLU A 22 -2.01 0.61 -3.06
CA GLU A 22 -1.75 1.80 -3.87
C GLU A 22 -0.45 1.65 -4.65
N CYS A 23 -0.52 1.88 -5.95
CA CYS A 23 0.61 1.74 -6.85
C CYS A 23 1.05 3.11 -7.41
N ASN A 24 2.33 3.23 -7.76
CA ASN A 24 2.85 4.34 -8.53
C ASN A 24 2.66 4.09 -10.05
N GLU A 25 3.05 5.05 -10.89
CA GLU A 25 2.92 4.96 -12.35
C GLU A 25 3.77 3.84 -12.98
N ASN A 26 4.80 3.37 -12.29
CA ASN A 26 5.65 2.27 -12.74
C ASN A 26 5.06 0.88 -12.38
N GLY A 27 3.97 0.84 -11.61
CA GLY A 27 3.36 -0.38 -11.10
C GLY A 27 4.00 -0.92 -9.81
N ASP A 28 4.89 -0.16 -9.18
CA ASP A 28 5.45 -0.49 -7.86
C ASP A 28 4.52 -0.03 -6.73
N TYR A 29 4.67 -0.63 -5.55
CA TYR A 29 3.97 -0.18 -4.34
C TYR A 29 4.42 1.24 -3.96
N LYS A 30 3.46 2.11 -3.69
CA LYS A 30 3.76 3.42 -3.09
C LYS A 30 4.40 3.23 -1.71
N PRO A 31 5.35 4.10 -1.30
CA PRO A 31 6.01 4.01 0.00
C PRO A 31 5.06 4.14 1.20
N VAL A 32 3.88 4.73 0.98
CA VAL A 32 2.77 4.78 1.94
C VAL A 32 1.65 3.92 1.39
N GLN A 33 1.14 3.01 2.21
CA GLN A 33 -0.06 2.22 1.93
C GLN A 33 -1.12 2.50 2.97
N CYS A 34 -2.39 2.52 2.56
CA CYS A 34 -3.51 2.83 3.42
C CYS A 34 -4.64 1.81 3.27
N ASP A 35 -4.95 1.11 4.34
CA ASP A 35 -6.21 0.38 4.47
C ASP A 35 -7.31 1.34 4.93
N TYR A 36 -7.98 1.95 3.94
CA TYR A 36 -9.06 2.90 4.16
C TYR A 36 -10.28 2.27 4.86
N ARG A 37 -10.43 0.94 4.86
CA ARG A 37 -11.54 0.25 5.56
C ARG A 37 -11.40 0.37 7.07
N TYR A 38 -10.17 0.27 7.58
CA TYR A 38 -9.89 0.37 9.01
C TYR A 38 -9.24 1.70 9.42
N GLY A 39 -8.84 2.52 8.44
CA GLY A 39 -8.21 3.81 8.66
C GLY A 39 -6.76 3.70 9.13
N TYR A 40 -6.07 2.61 8.78
CA TYR A 40 -4.65 2.42 9.08
C TYR A 40 -3.81 2.67 7.84
N CYS A 41 -2.70 3.38 8.00
CA CYS A 41 -1.68 3.48 6.99
C CYS A 41 -0.32 3.04 7.55
N TRP A 42 0.59 2.63 6.67
CA TRP A 42 1.94 2.19 7.01
C TRP A 42 2.95 2.58 5.94
N CYS A 43 4.23 2.55 6.31
CA CYS A 43 5.29 2.58 5.33
C CYS A 43 5.48 1.19 4.76
N SER A 44 5.52 1.08 3.43
CA SER A 44 5.68 -0.21 2.78
C SER A 44 7.11 -0.50 2.36
N ASP A 45 7.46 -1.78 2.34
CA ASP A 45 8.63 -2.28 1.61
C ASP A 45 8.36 -2.34 0.09
N GLU A 46 9.34 -2.85 -0.66
CA GLU A 46 9.25 -3.07 -2.12
C GLU A 46 8.13 -4.02 -2.55
N ASN A 47 7.56 -4.80 -1.62
CA ASN A 47 6.48 -5.75 -1.84
C ASN A 47 5.13 -5.26 -1.28
N GLY A 48 5.05 -4.03 -0.76
CA GLY A 48 3.82 -3.47 -0.19
C GLY A 48 3.57 -3.82 1.28
N ASN A 49 4.46 -4.59 1.93
CA ASN A 49 4.27 -5.03 3.31
C ASN A 49 4.57 -3.90 4.31
N PRO A 50 3.87 -3.85 5.46
CA PRO A 50 4.16 -2.90 6.51
C PRO A 50 5.56 -3.08 7.10
N ILE A 51 6.33 -1.99 7.11
CA ILE A 51 7.57 -1.90 7.89
C ILE A 51 7.19 -1.88 9.38
N PRO A 52 7.79 -2.73 10.23
CA PRO A 52 7.47 -2.80 11.65
C PRO A 52 7.54 -1.44 12.35
N GLY A 53 6.50 -1.10 13.13
CA GLY A 53 6.42 0.16 13.88
C GLY A 53 5.96 1.37 13.09
N THR A 54 5.64 1.23 11.79
CA THR A 54 5.16 2.35 10.95
C THR A 54 3.65 2.41 10.78
N THR A 55 2.92 1.38 11.25
CA THR A 55 1.46 1.35 11.17
C THR A 55 0.85 2.35 12.14
N VAL A 56 0.12 3.31 11.60
CA VAL A 56 -0.55 4.38 12.35
C VAL A 56 -2.00 4.54 11.88
N ARG A 57 -2.83 5.20 12.68
CA ARG A 57 -4.12 5.71 12.19
C ARG A 57 -3.91 6.99 11.41
N GLY A 58 -4.55 7.11 10.25
CA GLY A 58 -4.35 8.24 9.35
C GLY A 58 -2.99 8.16 8.65
N GLN A 59 -2.38 9.31 8.34
CA GLN A 59 -1.24 9.38 7.43
C GLN A 59 0.08 8.93 8.09
N ALA A 60 0.74 7.92 7.51
CA ALA A 60 2.09 7.51 7.90
C ALA A 60 3.14 8.47 7.33
N ASP A 61 4.08 8.94 8.16
CA ASP A 61 5.18 9.79 7.73
C ASP A 61 6.32 8.94 7.18
N CYS A 62 6.15 8.50 5.94
CA CYS A 62 7.15 7.75 5.21
C CYS A 62 7.95 8.74 4.40
N LYS A 63 9.00 9.31 5.01
CA LYS A 63 10.10 9.88 4.21
C LYS A 63 10.52 8.77 3.27
N ALA A 64 10.19 8.92 1.98
CA ALA A 64 10.45 7.89 0.99
C ALA A 64 11.88 7.38 1.22
N PRO A 65 12.10 6.06 1.40
CA PRO A 65 13.44 5.55 1.50
C PRO A 65 14.14 5.98 0.22
N SER A 66 15.02 6.98 0.36
CA SER A 66 15.81 7.48 -0.73
C SER A 66 16.69 6.31 -1.13
N LYS A 67 16.59 5.90 -2.39
CA LYS A 67 17.36 4.80 -2.99
C LYS A 67 18.79 4.72 -2.49
#